data_AF-A0A934A5T6-F1
#
_entry.id   AF-A0A934A5T6-F1
#
_cell.length_a   1.000
_cell.length_b   1.000
_cell.length_c   1.000
_cell.angle_alpha   90.00
_cell.angle_beta   90.00
_cell.angle_gamma   90.00
#
_symmetry.space_group_name_H-M   'P 1'
#
loop_
_entity.id
_entity.type
_entity.pdbx_description
1 polymer ?
#
loop_
_entity_poly.entity_id
_entity_poly.type
_entity_poly.pdbx_seq_one_letter_code
_entity_poly.pdbx_strand_id
1 'polypeptide(L)'
;MNAVEERQITLFNEQLKQDIRLRLVKTRHGGSRLLEDFCTALQKAAPKIHIVHEKDESDAPSELRIHSRIRYRAVPLGHELLPFLEALSWVFNEQAQPPLPFSSLLDLLTLPAELKLYIAEQCPFCPAVVQSLLPLAISSQWVHLTVIDAGLYLEEACRDRIQSVPTLVLDEQFRWTGSIKIQEVLEAMIHRDPSKLEADTLMNMIADGNAGLLSSMMLEKDMVFPALVDLLVHPKWPVRLGAMVTLETIAEENPVLAQKTMVPLWERFDTVDDKVKGDILYLVGEIDNGVSIERIQEVLNNRLNYDAEIIEAAEEALEKQNKFGKKTE
;
A
#
# COMPACT_ATOMS: atom_id res chain seq x y z
N MET A 1 13.75 7.60 -25.47
CA MET A 1 12.65 7.88 -26.40
C MET A 1 13.21 8.06 -27.81
N ASN A 2 12.76 7.25 -28.76
CA ASN A 2 13.11 7.35 -30.17
C ASN A 2 12.05 8.15 -30.96
N ALA A 3 12.31 8.44 -32.24
CA ALA A 3 11.42 9.25 -33.07
C ALA A 3 10.03 8.62 -33.33
N VAL A 4 9.92 7.29 -33.30
CA VAL A 4 8.65 6.59 -33.48
C VAL A 4 7.79 6.77 -32.22
N GLU A 5 8.38 6.57 -31.05
CA GLU A 5 7.74 6.76 -29.74
C GLU A 5 7.28 8.22 -29.54
N GLU A 6 8.15 9.18 -29.88
CA GLU A 6 7.81 10.60 -29.82
C GLU A 6 6.59 10.92 -30.69
N ARG A 7 6.55 10.38 -31.91
CA ARG A 7 5.40 10.54 -32.81
C ARG A 7 4.12 9.92 -32.24
N GLN A 8 4.19 8.74 -31.63
CA GLN A 8 3.04 8.09 -30.99
C GLN A 8 2.48 8.95 -29.85
N ILE A 9 3.36 9.51 -29.02
CA ILE A 9 2.99 10.40 -27.91
C ILE A 9 2.36 11.70 -28.43
N THR A 10 2.91 12.30 -29.48
CA THR A 10 2.34 13.51 -30.09
C THR A 10 0.94 13.25 -30.66
N LEU A 11 0.74 12.14 -31.37
CA LEU A 11 -0.58 11.75 -31.88
C LEU A 11 -1.58 11.51 -30.74
N PHE A 12 -1.15 10.88 -29.65
CA PHE A 12 -1.98 10.72 -28.45
C PHE A 12 -2.40 12.07 -27.86
N ASN A 13 -1.47 13.03 -27.76
CA ASN A 13 -1.77 14.38 -27.27
C ASN A 13 -2.80 15.13 -28.12
N GLU A 14 -2.80 14.93 -29.43
CA GLU A 14 -3.83 15.50 -30.32
C GLU A 14 -5.23 14.95 -30.00
N GLN A 15 -5.33 13.69 -29.59
CA GLN A 15 -6.59 13.01 -29.23
C GLN A 15 -7.10 13.37 -27.83
N LEU A 16 -6.24 13.87 -26.94
CA LEU A 16 -6.65 14.29 -25.59
C LEU A 16 -7.66 15.44 -25.64
N LYS A 17 -8.83 15.24 -25.03
CA LYS A 17 -9.89 16.26 -24.93
C LYS A 17 -9.69 17.24 -23.77
N GLN A 18 -8.87 16.87 -22.80
CA GLN A 18 -8.59 17.62 -21.58
C GLN A 18 -7.13 17.45 -21.18
N ASP A 19 -6.64 18.37 -20.36
CA ASP A 19 -5.34 18.23 -19.73
C ASP A 19 -5.38 17.10 -18.70
N ILE A 20 -4.31 16.31 -18.65
CA ILE A 20 -4.18 15.20 -17.71
C ILE A 20 -3.04 15.46 -16.74
N ARG A 21 -3.21 15.05 -15.48
CA ARG A 21 -2.21 15.25 -14.42
C ARG A 21 -1.71 13.90 -13.94
N LEU A 22 -0.42 13.68 -14.08
CA LEU A 22 0.28 12.51 -13.54
C LEU A 22 1.17 12.97 -12.38
N ARG A 23 1.50 12.08 -11.46
CA ARG A 23 2.36 12.39 -10.33
C ARG A 23 3.63 11.56 -10.38
N LEU A 24 4.78 12.21 -10.40
CA LEU A 24 6.08 11.57 -10.28
C LEU A 24 6.58 11.68 -8.84
N VAL A 25 6.69 10.56 -8.14
CA VAL A 25 7.31 10.45 -6.83
C VAL A 25 8.80 10.20 -7.02
N LYS A 26 9.61 11.19 -6.66
CA LYS A 26 11.07 11.13 -6.76
C LYS A 26 11.65 10.71 -5.42
N THR A 27 12.48 9.67 -5.45
CA THR A 27 13.18 9.12 -4.29
C THR A 27 14.68 9.10 -4.53
N ARG A 28 15.46 8.59 -3.56
CA ARG A 28 16.91 8.37 -3.73
C ARG A 28 17.24 7.14 -4.58
N HIS A 29 16.24 6.34 -4.96
CA HIS A 29 16.41 5.14 -5.79
C HIS A 29 16.94 5.47 -7.19
N GLY A 30 17.78 4.58 -7.75
CA GLY A 30 18.41 4.79 -9.07
C GLY A 30 17.43 4.98 -10.23
N GLY A 31 16.23 4.42 -10.12
CA GLY A 31 15.13 4.58 -11.09
C GLY A 31 14.56 6.00 -11.21
N SER A 32 14.76 6.86 -10.20
CA SER A 32 14.19 8.22 -10.18
C SER A 32 14.61 9.05 -11.40
N ARG A 33 15.89 8.97 -11.78
CA ARG A 33 16.43 9.76 -12.90
C ARG A 33 15.83 9.32 -14.23
N LEU A 34 15.69 8.01 -14.44
CA LEU A 34 15.13 7.47 -15.69
C LEU A 34 13.65 7.85 -15.85
N LEU A 35 12.88 7.79 -14.76
CA LEU A 35 11.50 8.27 -14.75
C LEU A 35 11.40 9.79 -14.98
N GLU A 36 12.29 10.58 -14.40
CA GLU A 36 12.34 12.03 -14.59
C GLU A 36 12.68 12.40 -16.05
N ASP A 37 13.66 11.73 -16.65
CA ASP A 37 14.04 11.89 -18.05
C ASP A 37 12.86 11.52 -18.98
N PHE A 38 12.18 10.41 -18.69
CA PHE A 38 10.96 10.01 -19.40
C PHE A 38 9.83 11.03 -19.26
N CYS A 39 9.52 11.48 -18.04
CA CYS A 39 8.47 12.47 -17.81
C CYS A 39 8.77 13.79 -18.51
N THR A 40 10.02 14.25 -18.52
CA THR A 40 10.45 15.46 -19.23
C THR A 40 10.23 15.31 -20.74
N ALA A 41 10.60 14.16 -21.29
CA ALA A 41 10.39 13.84 -22.69
C ALA A 41 8.90 13.75 -23.05
N LEU A 42 8.09 13.13 -22.19
CA LEU A 42 6.63 13.00 -22.32
C LEU A 42 5.96 14.37 -22.36
N GLN A 43 6.28 15.29 -21.43
CA GLN A 43 5.70 16.63 -21.41
C GLN A 43 6.06 17.46 -22.64
N LYS A 44 7.29 17.28 -23.16
CA LYS A 44 7.72 17.96 -24.38
C LYS A 44 6.91 17.48 -25.61
N ALA A 45 6.70 16.18 -25.73
CA ALA A 45 5.97 15.58 -26.85
C ALA A 45 4.44 15.69 -26.71
N ALA A 46 3.93 15.81 -25.48
CA ALA A 46 2.52 15.92 -25.14
C ALA A 46 2.24 17.07 -24.14
N PRO A 47 2.11 18.32 -24.62
CA PRO A 47 1.91 19.50 -23.77
C PRO A 47 0.67 19.49 -22.87
N LYS A 48 -0.36 18.69 -23.19
CA LYS A 48 -1.57 18.52 -22.35
C LYS A 48 -1.34 17.59 -21.16
N ILE A 49 -0.16 16.96 -21.06
CA ILE A 49 0.24 16.13 -19.92
C ILE A 49 1.05 16.97 -18.95
N HIS A 50 0.54 17.10 -17.73
CA HIS A 50 1.21 17.81 -16.65
C HIS A 50 1.74 16.83 -15.61
N ILE A 51 3.03 16.93 -15.29
CA ILE A 51 3.67 16.11 -14.27
C ILE A 51 3.79 16.92 -12.98
N VAL A 52 3.16 16.43 -11.92
CA VAL A 52 3.31 16.96 -10.56
C VAL A 52 4.45 16.20 -9.89
N HIS A 53 5.48 16.91 -9.45
CA HIS A 53 6.61 16.30 -8.76
C HIS A 53 6.37 16.27 -7.25
N GLU A 54 6.49 15.07 -6.66
CA GLU A 54 6.54 14.86 -5.22
C GLU A 54 7.96 14.39 -4.86
N LYS A 55 8.53 14.93 -3.78
CA LYS A 55 9.84 14.51 -3.28
C LYS A 55 9.63 13.67 -2.03
N ASP A 56 10.24 12.50 -2.01
CA ASP A 56 10.36 11.64 -0.86
C ASP A 56 11.86 11.39 -0.65
N GLU A 57 12.39 11.75 0.53
CA GLU A 57 13.83 11.63 0.81
C GLU A 57 14.24 10.21 1.25
N SER A 58 13.33 9.24 1.20
CA SER A 58 13.63 7.84 1.46
C SER A 58 14.31 7.13 0.28
N ASP A 59 14.78 5.92 0.56
CA ASP A 59 15.29 4.97 -0.44
C ASP A 59 14.18 4.11 -1.06
N ALA A 60 12.90 4.48 -0.85
CA ALA A 60 11.77 3.76 -1.43
C ALA A 60 11.82 3.77 -2.97
N PRO A 61 11.15 2.81 -3.65
CA PRO A 61 11.04 2.83 -5.10
C PRO A 61 10.40 4.12 -5.61
N SER A 62 11.04 4.78 -6.57
CA SER A 62 10.43 5.87 -7.33
C SER A 62 9.28 5.37 -8.19
N GLU A 63 8.24 6.18 -8.38
CA GLU A 63 7.07 5.74 -9.15
C GLU A 63 6.36 6.88 -9.87
N LEU A 64 5.79 6.57 -11.03
CA LEU A 64 4.86 7.41 -11.75
C LEU A 64 3.42 6.93 -11.46
N ARG A 65 2.63 7.77 -10.81
CA ARG A 65 1.21 7.51 -10.54
C ARG A 65 0.37 8.15 -11.63
N ILE A 66 -0.41 7.34 -12.32
CA ILE A 66 -1.33 7.81 -13.37
C ILE A 66 -2.79 7.82 -12.91
N HIS A 67 -3.08 7.10 -11.83
CA HIS A 67 -4.38 6.99 -11.18
C HIS A 67 -4.15 6.71 -9.70
N SER A 68 -5.14 6.88 -8.82
CA SER A 68 -4.99 6.58 -7.38
C SER A 68 -4.56 5.13 -7.12
N ARG A 69 -4.98 4.23 -8.02
CA ARG A 69 -4.77 2.78 -7.93
C ARG A 69 -3.79 2.21 -8.96
N ILE A 70 -3.17 3.05 -9.80
CA ILE A 70 -2.23 2.58 -10.84
C ILE A 70 -0.90 3.30 -10.74
N ARG A 71 0.14 2.51 -10.48
CA ARG A 71 1.52 2.94 -10.26
C ARG A 71 2.45 2.28 -11.29
N TYR A 72 3.39 3.05 -11.81
CA TYR A 72 4.45 2.57 -12.68
C TYR A 72 5.80 2.76 -11.99
N ARG A 73 6.42 1.63 -11.64
CA ARG A 73 7.83 1.48 -11.30
C ARG A 73 8.55 0.90 -12.52
N ALA A 74 8.38 1.58 -13.65
CA ALA A 74 8.93 1.19 -14.94
C ALA A 74 8.95 2.42 -15.84
N VAL A 75 9.88 2.47 -16.79
CA VAL A 75 9.85 3.48 -17.85
C VAL A 75 8.99 2.92 -19.00
N PRO A 76 7.80 3.49 -19.29
CA PRO A 76 6.88 2.93 -20.26
C PRO A 76 7.27 3.33 -21.69
N LEU A 77 8.39 2.79 -22.15
CA LEU A 77 8.90 2.90 -23.52
C LEU A 77 8.93 1.52 -24.18
N GLY A 78 9.29 1.48 -25.47
CA GLY A 78 9.33 0.23 -26.23
C GLY A 78 7.96 -0.46 -26.28
N HIS A 79 7.92 -1.73 -25.87
CA HIS A 79 6.71 -2.54 -25.89
C HIS A 79 5.62 -2.03 -24.94
N GLU A 80 6.00 -1.30 -23.89
CA GLU A 80 5.09 -0.82 -22.84
C GLU A 80 4.52 0.59 -23.09
N LEU A 81 5.00 1.28 -24.13
CA LEU A 81 4.50 2.63 -24.44
C LEU A 81 3.01 2.60 -24.81
N LEU A 82 2.58 1.65 -25.64
CA LEU A 82 1.19 1.57 -26.08
C LEU A 82 0.22 1.24 -24.92
N PRO A 83 0.46 0.17 -24.10
CA PRO A 83 -0.35 -0.08 -22.90
C PRO A 83 -0.42 1.13 -21.95
N PHE A 84 0.68 1.86 -21.79
CA PHE A 84 0.71 3.06 -20.97
C PHE A 84 -0.18 4.18 -21.53
N LEU A 85 -0.11 4.47 -22.83
CA LEU A 85 -0.97 5.48 -23.45
C LEU A 85 -2.45 5.08 -23.41
N GLU A 86 -2.76 3.79 -23.55
CA GLU A 86 -4.11 3.25 -23.36
C GLU A 86 -4.58 3.42 -21.92
N ALA A 87 -3.73 3.13 -20.93
CA ALA A 87 -4.03 3.36 -19.52
C ALA A 87 -4.43 4.82 -19.26
N LEU A 88 -3.66 5.77 -19.80
CA LEU A 88 -3.99 7.19 -19.72
C LEU A 88 -5.33 7.50 -20.40
N SER A 89 -5.57 6.96 -21.60
CA SER A 89 -6.86 7.13 -22.28
C SER A 89 -8.02 6.62 -21.41
N TRP A 90 -7.90 5.43 -20.82
CA TRP A 90 -8.96 4.79 -20.05
C TRP A 90 -9.23 5.45 -18.70
N VAL A 91 -8.19 5.96 -18.05
CA VAL A 91 -8.29 6.72 -16.79
C VAL A 91 -9.00 8.05 -17.01
N PHE A 92 -8.69 8.75 -18.11
CA PHE A 92 -9.21 10.11 -18.35
C PHE A 92 -10.39 10.17 -19.34
N ASN A 93 -10.87 9.02 -19.83
CA ASN A 93 -12.04 8.87 -20.68
C ASN A 93 -12.70 7.50 -20.48
N GLU A 94 -13.70 7.42 -19.61
CA GLU A 94 -14.45 6.18 -19.33
C GLU A 94 -15.06 5.54 -20.58
N GLN A 95 -15.49 6.33 -21.56
CA GLN A 95 -16.06 5.81 -22.81
C GLN A 95 -15.04 5.07 -23.69
N ALA A 96 -13.74 5.27 -23.44
CA ALA A 96 -12.68 4.57 -24.15
C ALA A 96 -12.32 3.21 -23.51
N GLN A 97 -12.87 2.89 -22.34
CA GLN A 97 -12.56 1.65 -21.65
C GLN A 97 -13.07 0.44 -22.46
N PRO A 98 -12.28 -0.64 -22.55
CA PRO A 98 -12.76 -1.88 -23.12
C PRO A 98 -13.89 -2.45 -22.23
N PRO A 99 -14.80 -3.25 -22.80
CA PRO A 99 -15.78 -3.98 -22.00
C PRO A 99 -15.06 -4.79 -20.93
N LEU A 100 -15.45 -4.63 -19.67
CA LEU A 100 -14.85 -5.38 -18.57
C LEU A 100 -15.27 -6.85 -18.66
N PRO A 101 -14.34 -7.77 -18.97
CA PRO A 101 -14.65 -9.17 -18.81
C PRO A 101 -14.86 -9.43 -17.31
N PHE A 102 -15.86 -10.23 -16.97
CA PHE A 102 -16.16 -10.62 -15.59
C PHE A 102 -16.55 -9.47 -14.65
N SER A 103 -17.26 -8.45 -15.14
CA SER A 103 -17.78 -7.35 -14.29
C SER A 103 -18.53 -7.86 -13.06
N SER A 104 -19.31 -8.94 -13.21
CA SER A 104 -20.02 -9.58 -12.09
C SER A 104 -19.12 -10.17 -11.01
N LEU A 105 -17.88 -10.58 -11.34
CA LEU A 105 -16.90 -11.03 -10.35
C LEU A 105 -16.22 -9.84 -9.66
N LEU A 106 -15.97 -8.75 -10.39
CA LEU A 106 -15.44 -7.51 -9.80
C LEU A 106 -16.35 -6.96 -8.70
N ASP A 107 -17.67 -7.05 -8.90
CA ASP A 107 -18.68 -6.60 -7.92
C ASP A 107 -18.68 -7.44 -6.62
N LEU A 108 -18.08 -8.64 -6.63
CA LEU A 108 -17.95 -9.50 -5.44
C LEU A 108 -16.72 -9.18 -4.59
N LEU A 109 -15.84 -8.28 -5.05
CA LEU A 109 -14.66 -7.91 -4.30
C LEU A 109 -15.05 -7.10 -3.07
N THR A 110 -14.61 -7.58 -1.90
CA THR A 110 -14.78 -6.92 -0.60
C THR A 110 -13.45 -6.60 0.08
N LEU A 111 -12.34 -7.05 -0.51
CA LEU A 111 -10.99 -6.87 0.00
C LEU A 111 -10.14 -6.13 -1.03
N PRO A 112 -9.32 -5.15 -0.62
CA PRO A 112 -8.31 -4.56 -1.49
C PRO A 112 -7.36 -5.64 -2.02
N ALA A 113 -6.84 -5.45 -3.23
CA ALA A 113 -5.94 -6.37 -3.91
C ALA A 113 -4.72 -5.62 -4.43
N GLU A 114 -3.55 -5.90 -3.85
CA GLU A 114 -2.28 -5.36 -4.33
C GLU A 114 -1.68 -6.28 -5.40
N LEU A 115 -1.83 -5.86 -6.65
CA LEU A 115 -1.21 -6.51 -7.79
C LEU A 115 0.14 -5.89 -8.11
N LYS A 116 1.20 -6.69 -8.04
CA LYS A 116 2.54 -6.36 -8.54
C LYS A 116 2.76 -7.13 -9.84
N LEU A 117 2.75 -6.44 -10.98
CA LEU A 117 3.07 -7.04 -12.27
C LEU A 117 4.52 -6.73 -12.64
N TYR A 118 5.36 -7.75 -12.62
CA TYR A 118 6.74 -7.67 -13.06
C TYR A 118 6.84 -7.85 -14.58
N ILE A 119 7.51 -6.89 -15.22
CA ILE A 119 7.77 -6.80 -16.66
C ILE A 119 9.28 -6.63 -16.93
N ALA A 120 9.66 -6.65 -18.20
CA ALA A 120 10.99 -6.22 -18.65
C ALA A 120 10.88 -5.52 -20.00
N GLU A 121 11.76 -4.56 -20.26
CA GLU A 121 11.76 -3.71 -21.46
C GLU A 121 11.56 -4.46 -22.80
N GLN A 122 12.20 -5.63 -22.95
CA GLN A 122 12.18 -6.41 -24.19
C GLN A 122 11.18 -7.57 -24.20
N CYS A 123 10.30 -7.65 -23.20
CA CYS A 123 9.32 -8.72 -23.06
C CYS A 123 8.16 -8.56 -24.05
N PRO A 124 7.98 -9.45 -25.04
CA PRO A 124 6.90 -9.29 -26.04
C PRO A 124 5.51 -9.66 -25.49
N PHE A 125 5.44 -10.37 -24.36
CA PHE A 125 4.19 -10.85 -23.77
C PHE A 125 3.64 -9.94 -22.66
N CYS A 126 4.50 -9.08 -22.09
CA CYS A 126 4.16 -8.20 -20.98
C CYS A 126 3.06 -7.16 -21.33
N PRO A 127 3.06 -6.54 -22.53
CA PRO A 127 2.05 -5.55 -22.89
C PRO A 127 0.61 -6.07 -22.82
N ALA A 128 0.39 -7.30 -23.29
CA ALA A 128 -0.94 -7.92 -23.28
C ALA A 128 -1.45 -8.15 -21.85
N VAL A 129 -0.55 -8.51 -20.92
CA VAL A 129 -0.91 -8.68 -19.51
C VAL A 129 -1.23 -7.32 -18.87
N VAL A 130 -0.40 -6.30 -19.11
CA VAL A 130 -0.66 -4.93 -18.62
C VAL A 130 -2.05 -4.45 -19.08
N GLN A 131 -2.34 -4.57 -20.39
CA GLN A 131 -3.63 -4.20 -20.98
C GLN A 131 -4.81 -4.96 -20.36
N SER A 132 -4.61 -6.22 -19.97
CA SER A 132 -5.67 -7.04 -19.36
C SER A 132 -5.96 -6.70 -17.90
N LEU A 133 -4.98 -6.19 -17.15
CA LEU A 133 -5.12 -5.86 -15.72
C LEU A 133 -5.54 -4.42 -15.48
N LEU A 134 -5.16 -3.50 -16.36
CA LEU A 134 -5.49 -2.08 -16.26
C LEU A 134 -6.99 -1.82 -16.05
N PRO A 135 -7.93 -2.42 -16.82
CA PRO A 135 -9.35 -2.18 -16.63
C PRO A 135 -9.84 -2.55 -15.22
N LEU A 136 -9.27 -3.59 -14.60
CA LEU A 136 -9.65 -4.00 -13.25
C LEU A 136 -9.34 -2.91 -12.22
N ALA A 137 -8.14 -2.32 -12.28
CA ALA A 137 -7.69 -1.27 -11.36
C ALA A 137 -8.38 0.08 -11.60
N ILE A 138 -8.82 0.33 -12.83
CA ILE A 138 -9.61 1.53 -13.16
C ILE A 138 -11.01 1.39 -12.59
N SER A 139 -11.68 0.26 -12.86
CA SER A 139 -13.11 0.09 -12.60
C SER A 139 -13.46 -0.39 -11.19
N SER A 140 -12.54 -0.99 -10.45
CA SER A 140 -12.75 -1.39 -9.06
C SER A 140 -11.95 -0.52 -8.09
N GLN A 141 -12.59 -0.08 -7.01
CA GLN A 141 -11.90 0.60 -5.92
C GLN A 141 -10.95 -0.33 -5.14
N TRP A 142 -11.15 -1.65 -5.24
CA TRP A 142 -10.39 -2.62 -4.49
C TRP A 142 -9.08 -3.00 -5.18
N VAL A 143 -8.97 -2.85 -6.50
CA VAL A 143 -7.82 -3.37 -7.25
C VAL A 143 -6.77 -2.28 -7.43
N HIS A 144 -5.58 -2.52 -6.88
CA HIS A 144 -4.40 -1.69 -7.02
C HIS A 144 -3.39 -2.40 -7.90
N LEU A 145 -2.87 -1.72 -8.93
CA LEU A 145 -1.90 -2.28 -9.87
C LEU A 145 -0.61 -1.46 -9.85
N THR A 146 0.49 -2.15 -9.56
CA THR A 146 1.84 -1.63 -9.71
C THR A 146 2.56 -2.39 -10.81
N VAL A 147 2.90 -1.72 -11.91
CA VAL A 147 3.71 -2.28 -13.00
C VAL A 147 5.19 -2.00 -12.70
N ILE A 148 6.00 -3.05 -12.63
CA ILE A 148 7.38 -3.01 -12.12
C ILE A 148 8.33 -3.58 -13.17
N ASP A 149 9.34 -2.80 -13.58
CA ASP A 149 10.44 -3.33 -14.38
C ASP A 149 11.41 -4.09 -13.46
N ALA A 150 11.49 -5.41 -13.66
CA ALA A 150 12.29 -6.30 -12.82
C ALA A 150 13.81 -6.05 -12.93
N GLY A 151 14.27 -5.48 -14.05
CA GLY A 151 15.67 -5.10 -14.25
C GLY A 151 16.01 -3.76 -13.58
N LEU A 152 15.04 -2.85 -13.54
CA LEU A 152 15.21 -1.53 -12.91
C LEU A 152 15.04 -1.56 -11.37
N TYR A 153 14.13 -2.40 -10.88
CA TYR A 153 13.82 -2.57 -9.45
C TYR A 153 14.22 -3.97 -8.97
N LEU A 154 15.51 -4.29 -9.16
CA LEU A 154 16.06 -5.62 -8.91
C LEU A 154 15.88 -6.09 -7.46
N GLU A 155 16.04 -5.20 -6.48
CA GLU A 155 15.85 -5.55 -5.07
C GLU A 155 14.42 -6.04 -4.79
N GLU A 156 13.42 -5.35 -5.36
CA GLU A 156 12.02 -5.74 -5.26
C GLU A 156 11.75 -7.07 -5.95
N ALA A 157 12.28 -7.23 -7.17
CA ALA A 157 12.16 -8.48 -7.92
C ALA A 157 12.85 -9.67 -7.20
N CYS A 158 13.99 -9.45 -6.55
CA CYS A 158 14.68 -10.47 -5.77
C CYS A 158 13.90 -10.85 -4.51
N ARG A 159 13.37 -9.86 -3.77
CA ARG A 159 12.53 -10.08 -2.58
C ARG A 159 11.30 -10.92 -2.95
N ASP A 160 10.65 -10.56 -4.05
CA ASP A 160 9.47 -11.24 -4.56
C ASP A 160 9.83 -12.50 -5.37
N ARG A 161 11.10 -12.92 -5.37
CA ARG A 161 11.62 -14.16 -6.00
C ARG A 161 11.23 -14.30 -7.48
N ILE A 162 11.28 -13.20 -8.23
CA ILE A 162 10.96 -13.16 -9.65
C ILE A 162 12.05 -13.84 -10.46
N GLN A 163 11.68 -14.86 -11.24
CA GLN A 163 12.60 -15.62 -12.10
C GLN A 163 12.37 -15.34 -13.59
N SER A 164 11.18 -14.88 -13.96
CA SER A 164 10.78 -14.62 -15.34
C SER A 164 9.66 -13.59 -15.40
N VAL A 165 9.41 -13.04 -16.58
CA VAL A 165 8.34 -12.07 -16.83
C VAL A 165 7.50 -12.48 -18.05
N PRO A 166 6.21 -12.08 -18.14
CA PRO A 166 5.45 -11.38 -17.10
C PRO A 166 5.17 -12.28 -15.89
N THR A 167 5.26 -11.71 -14.70
CA THR A 167 4.87 -12.39 -13.45
C THR A 167 3.98 -11.47 -12.63
N LEU A 168 2.76 -11.91 -12.37
CA LEU A 168 1.82 -11.22 -11.49
C LEU A 168 1.91 -11.81 -10.09
N VAL A 169 2.01 -10.94 -9.09
CA VAL A 169 1.95 -11.28 -7.68
C VAL A 169 0.76 -10.57 -7.06
N LEU A 170 -0.04 -11.28 -6.27
CA LEU A 170 -1.16 -10.73 -5.49
C LEU A 170 -0.87 -10.93 -3.99
N ASP A 171 -0.79 -9.82 -3.26
CA ASP A 171 -0.49 -9.75 -1.82
C ASP A 171 0.64 -10.69 -1.36
N GLU A 172 1.68 -10.82 -2.20
CA GLU A 172 2.87 -11.67 -1.95
C GLU A 172 2.59 -13.19 -1.81
N GLN A 173 1.34 -13.62 -1.92
CA GLN A 173 0.88 -14.99 -1.71
C GLN A 173 0.65 -15.75 -3.00
N PHE A 174 -0.08 -15.12 -3.94
CA PHE A 174 -0.45 -15.76 -5.20
C PHE A 174 0.46 -15.28 -6.31
N ARG A 175 0.77 -16.19 -7.23
CA ARG A 175 1.66 -15.92 -8.35
C ARG A 175 1.14 -16.57 -9.63
N TRP A 176 1.18 -15.79 -10.70
CA TRP A 176 0.98 -16.28 -12.07
C TRP A 176 2.15 -15.84 -12.94
N THR A 177 2.60 -16.70 -13.84
CA THR A 177 3.78 -16.46 -14.67
C THR A 177 3.48 -16.85 -16.11
N GLY A 178 3.85 -15.97 -17.05
CA GLY A 178 3.58 -16.16 -18.47
C GLY A 178 2.11 -15.92 -18.81
N SER A 179 1.34 -17.00 -18.99
CA SER A 179 -0.08 -16.91 -19.37
C SER A 179 -0.95 -16.69 -18.14
N ILE A 180 -1.42 -15.46 -17.95
CA ILE A 180 -2.22 -15.04 -16.80
C ILE A 180 -3.68 -14.96 -17.21
N LYS A 181 -4.53 -15.77 -16.58
CA LYS A 181 -5.98 -15.76 -16.82
C LYS A 181 -6.67 -14.84 -15.81
N ILE A 182 -7.30 -13.79 -16.31
CA ILE A 182 -7.98 -12.79 -15.48
C ILE A 182 -9.05 -13.39 -14.56
N GLN A 183 -9.81 -14.39 -15.02
CA GLN A 183 -10.81 -15.04 -14.18
C GLN A 183 -10.20 -15.70 -12.94
N GLU A 184 -9.08 -16.42 -13.10
CA GLU A 184 -8.38 -17.09 -11.99
C GLU A 184 -7.82 -16.06 -11.00
N VAL A 185 -7.35 -14.91 -11.49
CA VAL A 185 -6.91 -13.79 -10.66
C VAL A 185 -8.07 -13.21 -9.85
N LEU A 186 -9.22 -12.97 -10.48
CA LEU A 186 -10.42 -12.46 -9.78
C LEU A 186 -10.95 -13.45 -8.74
N GLU A 187 -11.00 -14.74 -9.08
CA GLU A 187 -11.40 -15.79 -8.14
C GLU A 187 -10.46 -15.84 -6.93
N ALA A 188 -9.14 -15.74 -7.15
CA ALA A 188 -8.18 -15.63 -6.06
C ALA A 188 -8.44 -14.38 -5.21
N MET A 189 -8.69 -13.22 -5.83
CA MET A 189 -8.98 -11.99 -5.12
C MET A 189 -10.21 -12.09 -4.20
N ILE A 190 -11.29 -12.74 -4.66
CA ILE A 190 -12.56 -12.90 -3.93
C ILE A 190 -12.41 -13.83 -2.73
N HIS A 191 -11.66 -14.92 -2.86
CA HIS A 191 -11.59 -15.99 -1.85
C HIS A 191 -10.39 -15.87 -0.90
N ARG A 192 -9.70 -14.72 -0.89
CA ARG A 192 -8.59 -14.46 0.04
C ARG A 192 -9.07 -14.49 1.49
N ASP A 193 -8.18 -14.96 2.37
CA ASP A 193 -8.40 -14.87 3.80
C ASP A 193 -7.91 -13.50 4.30
N PRO A 194 -8.80 -12.63 4.82
CA PRO A 194 -8.41 -11.28 5.26
C PRO A 194 -7.36 -11.29 6.37
N SER A 195 -7.31 -12.37 7.17
CA SER A 195 -6.31 -12.51 8.25
C SER A 195 -4.87 -12.67 7.77
N LYS A 196 -4.69 -12.95 6.48
CA LYS A 196 -3.39 -13.11 5.84
C LYS A 196 -2.99 -11.89 5.01
N LEU A 197 -3.79 -10.83 4.97
CA LEU A 197 -3.42 -9.64 4.21
C LEU A 197 -2.16 -9.00 4.81
N GLU A 198 -1.28 -8.54 3.93
CA GLU A 198 0.00 -7.94 4.29
C GLU A 198 -0.15 -6.48 4.73
N ALA A 199 0.87 -5.96 5.43
CA ALA A 199 0.86 -4.61 6.00
C ALA A 199 0.57 -3.52 4.95
N ASP A 200 1.15 -3.62 3.74
CA ASP A 200 0.91 -2.67 2.66
C ASP A 200 -0.58 -2.65 2.23
N THR A 201 -1.23 -3.81 2.19
CA THR A 201 -2.64 -3.93 1.82
C THR A 201 -3.53 -3.29 2.90
N LEU A 202 -3.23 -3.54 4.18
CA LEU A 202 -3.93 -2.90 5.30
C LEU A 202 -3.69 -1.38 5.33
N MET A 203 -2.47 -0.93 5.01
CA MET A 203 -2.13 0.48 4.95
C MET A 203 -2.97 1.20 3.89
N ASN A 204 -3.15 0.60 2.72
CA ASN A 204 -3.99 1.17 1.68
C ASN A 204 -5.47 1.20 2.09
N MET A 205 -5.98 0.18 2.80
CA MET A 205 -7.34 0.25 3.37
C MET A 205 -7.51 1.46 4.27
N ILE A 206 -6.58 1.67 5.19
CA ILE A 206 -6.60 2.79 6.13
C ILE A 206 -6.52 4.12 5.37
N ALA A 207 -5.62 4.23 4.40
CA ALA A 207 -5.45 5.44 3.58
C ALA A 207 -6.70 5.78 2.77
N ASP A 208 -7.45 4.76 2.31
CA ASP A 208 -8.71 4.90 1.59
C ASP A 208 -9.92 5.14 2.51
N GLY A 209 -9.72 5.25 3.83
CA GLY A 209 -10.78 5.49 4.80
C GLY A 209 -11.56 4.24 5.22
N ASN A 210 -11.05 3.04 4.90
CA ASN A 210 -11.67 1.76 5.21
C ASN A 210 -11.19 1.18 6.56
N ALA A 211 -10.77 2.01 7.51
CA ALA A 211 -10.34 1.58 8.84
C ALA A 211 -11.44 0.82 9.61
N GLY A 212 -12.70 1.28 9.53
CA GLY A 212 -13.83 0.60 10.16
C GLY A 212 -14.15 -0.76 9.54
N LEU A 213 -14.02 -0.88 8.20
CA LEU A 213 -14.15 -2.17 7.51
C LEU A 213 -13.08 -3.16 7.99
N LEU A 214 -11.83 -2.69 8.14
CA LEU A 214 -10.74 -3.50 8.67
C LEU A 214 -11.03 -3.97 10.11
N SER A 215 -11.56 -3.09 10.97
CA SER A 215 -12.00 -3.45 12.32
C SER A 215 -13.10 -4.51 12.30
N SER A 216 -14.15 -4.33 11.47
CA SER A 216 -15.24 -5.31 11.33
C SER A 216 -14.73 -6.68 10.89
N MET A 217 -13.78 -6.74 9.95
CA MET A 217 -13.18 -8.01 9.52
C MET A 217 -12.46 -8.74 10.66
N MET A 218 -11.73 -8.00 11.51
CA MET A 218 -11.04 -8.58 12.65
C MET A 218 -12.02 -9.05 13.75
N LEU A 219 -13.09 -8.29 13.98
CA LEU A 219 -14.17 -8.64 14.90
C LEU A 219 -14.92 -9.88 14.45
N GLU A 220 -15.31 -9.96 13.18
CA GLU A 220 -15.97 -11.14 12.58
C GLU A 220 -15.10 -12.40 12.65
N LYS A 221 -13.78 -12.24 12.52
CA LYS A 221 -12.80 -13.33 12.61
C LYS A 221 -12.37 -13.66 14.04
N ASP A 222 -12.80 -12.88 15.03
CA ASP A 222 -12.29 -12.91 16.42
C ASP A 222 -10.74 -12.92 16.49
N MET A 223 -10.11 -12.16 15.60
CA MET A 223 -8.66 -12.14 15.42
C MET A 223 -8.18 -10.77 14.96
N VAL A 224 -7.30 -10.15 15.75
CA VAL A 224 -6.50 -9.02 15.27
C VAL A 224 -5.47 -9.54 14.28
N PHE A 225 -5.46 -9.01 13.06
CA PHE A 225 -4.55 -9.51 12.03
C PHE A 225 -3.11 -9.15 12.37
N PRO A 226 -2.12 -10.05 12.18
CA PRO A 226 -0.73 -9.80 12.52
C PRO A 226 -0.17 -8.52 11.89
N ALA A 227 -0.52 -8.28 10.64
CA ALA A 227 -0.09 -7.10 9.89
C ALA A 227 -0.58 -5.77 10.49
N LEU A 228 -1.66 -5.74 11.29
CA LEU A 228 -2.05 -4.52 12.03
C LEU A 228 -0.99 -4.16 13.07
N VAL A 229 -0.39 -5.16 13.73
CA VAL A 229 0.68 -4.93 14.72
C VAL A 229 1.92 -4.33 14.05
N ASP A 230 2.20 -4.71 12.80
CA ASP A 230 3.26 -4.09 12.00
C ASP A 230 2.94 -2.62 11.68
N LEU A 231 1.68 -2.30 11.40
CA LEU A 231 1.25 -0.92 11.17
C LEU A 231 1.29 -0.04 12.43
N LEU A 232 1.00 -0.61 13.60
CA LEU A 232 1.07 0.10 14.88
C LEU A 232 2.49 0.55 15.24
N VAL A 233 3.52 -0.10 14.69
CA VAL A 233 4.93 0.27 14.90
C VAL A 233 5.57 0.90 13.66
N HIS A 234 4.77 1.29 12.67
CA HIS A 234 5.26 1.78 11.39
C HIS A 234 5.99 3.14 11.53
N PRO A 235 7.09 3.41 10.81
CA PRO A 235 7.85 4.67 10.94
C PRO A 235 7.03 5.93 10.58
N LYS A 236 6.06 5.82 9.68
CA LYS A 236 5.20 6.95 9.27
C LYS A 236 4.03 7.13 10.25
N TRP A 237 3.99 8.29 10.92
CA TRP A 237 2.93 8.63 11.88
C TRP A 237 1.49 8.52 11.32
N PRO A 238 1.16 8.99 10.09
CA PRO A 238 -0.21 8.85 9.57
C PRO A 238 -0.68 7.40 9.45
N VAL A 239 0.25 6.46 9.22
CA VAL A 239 -0.06 5.02 9.15
C VAL A 239 -0.38 4.49 10.54
N ARG A 240 0.44 4.83 11.54
CA ARG A 240 0.21 4.42 12.92
C ARG A 240 -1.10 4.96 13.46
N LEU A 241 -1.38 6.25 13.23
CA LEU A 241 -2.64 6.87 13.66
C LEU A 241 -3.85 6.09 13.16
N GLY A 242 -3.86 5.74 11.87
CA GLY A 242 -4.96 4.96 11.31
C GLY A 242 -5.05 3.55 11.89
N ALA A 243 -3.92 2.90 12.16
CA ALA A 243 -3.88 1.59 12.81
C ALA A 243 -4.35 1.64 14.29
N MET A 244 -4.00 2.71 15.01
CA MET A 244 -4.46 2.97 16.37
C MET A 244 -5.98 3.14 16.41
N VAL A 245 -6.55 3.95 15.51
CA VAL A 245 -8.00 4.12 15.38
C VAL A 245 -8.70 2.78 15.07
N THR A 246 -8.12 1.96 14.19
CA THR A 246 -8.64 0.61 13.92
C THR A 246 -8.65 -0.24 15.19
N LEU A 247 -7.57 -0.22 15.97
CA LEU A 247 -7.46 -0.99 17.21
C LEU A 247 -8.38 -0.47 18.32
N GLU A 248 -8.52 0.85 18.46
CA GLU A 248 -9.46 1.48 19.40
C GLU A 248 -10.91 1.09 19.08
N THR A 249 -11.29 1.10 17.80
CA THR A 249 -12.62 0.64 17.35
C THR A 249 -12.85 -0.83 17.75
N ILE A 250 -11.83 -1.69 17.61
CA ILE A 250 -11.91 -3.08 18.08
C ILE A 250 -12.03 -3.13 19.60
N ALA A 251 -11.30 -2.28 20.34
CA ALA A 251 -11.34 -2.24 21.80
C ALA A 251 -12.70 -1.77 22.34
N GLU A 252 -13.39 -0.86 21.65
CA GLU A 252 -14.74 -0.42 22.00
C GLU A 252 -15.76 -1.55 21.89
N GLU A 253 -15.65 -2.41 20.86
CA GLU A 253 -16.58 -3.52 20.63
C GLU A 253 -16.19 -4.83 21.36
N ASN A 254 -14.90 -5.15 21.40
CA ASN A 254 -14.34 -6.35 22.01
C ASN A 254 -12.97 -6.06 22.67
N PRO A 255 -12.97 -5.56 23.92
CA PRO A 255 -11.75 -5.22 24.65
C PRO A 255 -10.77 -6.39 24.79
N VAL A 256 -11.29 -7.61 24.97
CA VAL A 256 -10.48 -8.83 25.16
C VAL A 256 -9.72 -9.16 23.88
N LEU A 257 -10.33 -8.96 22.71
CA LEU A 257 -9.68 -9.16 21.43
C LEU A 257 -8.56 -8.14 21.21
N ALA A 258 -8.83 -6.85 21.46
CA ALA A 258 -7.83 -5.78 21.31
C ALA A 258 -6.62 -5.99 22.23
N GLN A 259 -6.84 -6.44 23.47
CA GLN A 259 -5.80 -6.73 24.46
C GLN A 259 -4.78 -7.79 23.97
N LYS A 260 -5.16 -8.69 23.05
CA LYS A 260 -4.22 -9.67 22.46
C LYS A 260 -3.05 -9.01 21.73
N THR A 261 -3.15 -7.73 21.36
CA THR A 261 -2.06 -6.96 20.72
C THR A 261 -0.99 -6.46 21.71
N MET A 262 -1.27 -6.45 23.01
CA MET A 262 -0.37 -5.83 23.99
C MET A 262 0.95 -6.60 24.11
N VAL A 263 0.90 -7.92 24.14
CA VAL A 263 2.11 -8.77 24.17
C VAL A 263 3.05 -8.50 22.98
N PRO A 264 2.62 -8.61 21.71
CA PRO A 264 3.53 -8.38 20.59
C PRO A 264 3.97 -6.92 20.44
N LEU A 265 3.19 -5.93 20.92
CA LEU A 265 3.66 -4.54 20.98
C LEU A 265 4.79 -4.38 22.00
N TRP A 266 4.65 -4.97 23.19
CA TRP A 266 5.71 -4.91 24.18
C TRP A 266 6.98 -5.65 23.77
N GLU A 267 6.87 -6.74 23.01
CA GLU A 267 8.05 -7.43 22.44
C GLU A 267 8.85 -6.54 21.49
N ARG A 268 8.22 -5.50 20.91
CA ARG A 268 8.84 -4.55 19.97
C ARG A 268 9.27 -3.24 20.66
N PHE A 269 8.83 -2.99 21.89
CA PHE A 269 8.97 -1.70 22.57
C PHE A 269 10.41 -1.15 22.61
N ASP A 270 11.39 -2.00 22.93
CA ASP A 270 12.79 -1.57 23.03
C ASP A 270 13.47 -1.37 21.67
N THR A 271 12.86 -1.87 20.59
CA THR A 271 13.44 -1.86 19.23
C THR A 271 12.95 -0.71 18.37
N VAL A 272 11.90 -0.02 18.80
CA VAL A 272 11.25 1.07 18.05
C VAL A 272 11.75 2.44 18.52
N ASP A 273 11.52 3.45 17.69
CA ASP A 273 11.84 4.84 18.05
C ASP A 273 10.94 5.36 19.18
N ASP A 274 11.36 6.44 19.82
CA ASP A 274 10.67 6.96 21.00
C ASP A 274 9.24 7.45 20.67
N LYS A 275 8.99 7.97 19.46
CA LYS A 275 7.62 8.36 19.08
C LYS A 275 6.70 7.14 19.05
N VAL A 276 7.18 6.02 18.52
CA VAL A 276 6.44 4.76 18.52
C VAL A 276 6.27 4.20 19.95
N LYS A 277 7.28 4.34 20.82
CA LYS A 277 7.13 3.97 22.25
C LYS A 277 6.01 4.75 22.93
N GLY A 278 5.92 6.06 22.66
CA GLY A 278 4.82 6.90 23.14
C GLY A 278 3.45 6.39 22.66
N ASP A 279 3.33 6.06 21.37
CA ASP A 279 2.09 5.51 20.79
C ASP A 279 1.72 4.14 21.42
N ILE A 280 2.70 3.27 21.71
CA ILE A 280 2.48 2.00 22.41
C ILE A 280 1.98 2.25 23.84
N LEU A 281 2.61 3.14 24.60
CA LEU A 281 2.20 3.46 25.97
C LEU A 281 0.79 4.05 26.01
N TYR A 282 0.44 4.89 25.04
CA TYR A 282 -0.92 5.39 24.88
C TYR A 282 -1.92 4.23 24.72
N LEU A 283 -1.68 3.31 23.78
CA LEU A 283 -2.56 2.15 23.54
C LEU A 283 -2.65 1.25 24.77
N VAL A 284 -1.54 1.01 25.45
CA VAL A 284 -1.51 0.25 26.71
C VAL A 284 -2.44 0.93 27.72
N GLY A 285 -2.32 2.24 27.90
CA GLY A 285 -3.18 3.03 28.78
C GLY A 285 -4.67 2.85 28.50
N GLU A 286 -5.06 2.87 27.23
CA GLU A 286 -6.47 2.80 26.78
C GLU A 286 -7.05 1.36 26.78
N ILE A 287 -6.25 0.33 26.47
CA ILE A 287 -6.76 -1.00 26.07
C ILE A 287 -6.41 -2.11 27.07
N ASP A 288 -5.26 -2.02 27.73
CA ASP A 288 -4.61 -3.20 28.32
C ASP A 288 -5.23 -3.70 29.65
N ASN A 289 -6.19 -2.98 30.23
CA ASN A 289 -7.00 -3.41 31.40
C ASN A 289 -6.21 -3.99 32.59
N GLY A 290 -5.02 -3.49 32.86
CA GLY A 290 -4.19 -3.78 34.03
C GLY A 290 -3.09 -4.83 33.81
N VAL A 291 -2.98 -5.43 32.62
CA VAL A 291 -2.05 -6.56 32.38
C VAL A 291 -0.58 -6.14 32.34
N SER A 292 -0.29 -4.91 31.92
CA SER A 292 1.06 -4.41 31.68
C SER A 292 1.56 -3.45 32.77
N ILE A 293 0.88 -3.37 33.91
CA ILE A 293 1.27 -2.50 35.03
C ILE A 293 2.74 -2.70 35.41
N GLU A 294 3.20 -3.96 35.49
CA GLU A 294 4.60 -4.28 35.83
C GLU A 294 5.57 -3.74 34.77
N ARG A 295 5.25 -3.91 33.47
CA ARG A 295 6.09 -3.39 32.38
C ARG A 295 6.14 -1.86 32.36
N ILE A 296 5.01 -1.19 32.61
CA ILE A 296 4.99 0.28 32.72
C ILE A 296 5.88 0.73 33.89
N GLN A 297 5.81 0.05 35.03
CA GLN A 297 6.66 0.34 36.18
C GLN A 297 8.14 0.13 35.88
N GLU A 298 8.51 -0.89 35.09
CA GLU A 298 9.89 -1.08 34.62
C GLU A 298 10.39 0.10 33.78
N VAL A 299 9.55 0.65 32.89
CA VAL A 299 9.89 1.85 32.12
C VAL A 299 10.14 3.04 33.05
N LEU A 300 9.24 3.28 34.01
CA LEU A 300 9.36 4.37 34.98
C LEU A 300 10.59 4.23 35.91
N ASN A 301 10.92 3.01 36.30
CA ASN A 301 12.10 2.72 37.11
C ASN A 301 13.41 2.97 36.33
N ASN A 302 13.38 2.76 35.01
CA ASN A 302 14.50 2.98 34.10
C ASN A 302 14.49 4.36 33.44
N ARG A 303 13.86 5.37 34.06
CA ARG A 303 13.70 6.74 33.54
C ARG A 303 14.95 7.47 33.02
N LEU A 304 16.15 7.02 33.37
CA LEU A 304 17.39 7.60 32.84
C LEU A 304 17.69 7.16 31.39
N ASN A 305 17.02 6.10 30.92
CA ASN A 305 17.21 5.53 29.57
C ASN A 305 16.19 6.03 28.56
N TYR A 306 15.25 6.88 28.99
CA TYR A 306 14.13 7.35 28.17
C TYR A 306 14.01 8.87 28.22
N ASP A 307 13.53 9.45 27.13
CA ASP A 307 13.19 10.86 27.06
C ASP A 307 11.99 11.20 27.98
N ALA A 308 11.90 12.47 28.40
CA ALA A 308 10.86 12.92 29.32
C ALA A 308 9.44 12.67 28.80
N GLU A 309 9.21 12.77 27.49
CA GLU A 309 7.92 12.50 26.85
C GLU A 309 7.46 11.05 27.05
N ILE A 310 8.40 10.09 27.06
CA ILE A 310 8.11 8.67 27.26
C ILE A 310 7.74 8.38 28.71
N ILE A 311 8.43 9.06 29.63
CA ILE A 311 8.12 8.94 31.06
C ILE A 311 6.75 9.54 31.35
N GLU A 312 6.41 10.68 30.77
CA GLU A 312 5.07 11.28 30.87
C GLU A 312 4.00 10.33 30.31
N ALA A 313 4.23 9.75 29.12
CA ALA A 313 3.31 8.78 28.53
C ALA A 313 3.15 7.51 29.39
N ALA A 314 4.22 7.04 30.04
CA ALA A 314 4.18 5.90 30.94
C ALA A 314 3.43 6.22 32.25
N GLU A 315 3.59 7.42 32.79
CA GLU A 315 2.83 7.89 33.96
C GLU A 315 1.34 7.97 33.63
N GLU A 316 0.97 8.57 32.49
CA GLU A 316 -0.42 8.65 32.04
C GLU A 316 -1.04 7.26 31.81
N ALA A 317 -0.29 6.36 31.17
CA ALA A 317 -0.72 4.97 30.97
C ALA A 317 -0.97 4.28 32.31
N LEU A 318 -0.04 4.40 33.27
CA LEU A 318 -0.19 3.81 34.60
C LEU A 318 -1.40 4.38 35.35
N GLU A 319 -1.65 5.69 35.26
CA GLU A 319 -2.83 6.32 35.85
C GLU A 319 -4.14 5.77 35.28
N LYS A 320 -4.23 5.61 33.96
CA LYS A 320 -5.41 5.05 33.30
C LYS A 320 -5.63 3.60 33.72
N GLN A 321 -4.60 2.78 33.69
CA GLN A 321 -4.65 1.36 34.07
C GLN A 321 -5.11 1.18 35.53
N ASN A 322 -4.61 2.01 36.45
CA ASN A 322 -5.05 2.00 37.86
C ASN A 322 -6.51 2.41 38.07
N LYS A 323 -7.10 3.23 37.18
CA LYS A 323 -8.53 3.60 37.24
C LYS A 323 -9.44 2.44 36.82
N PHE A 324 -9.00 1.59 35.90
CA PHE A 324 -9.75 0.40 35.46
C PHE A 324 -9.82 -0.67 36.55
N GLY A 325 -8.71 -0.94 37.26
CA GLY A 325 -8.68 -1.90 38.36
C GLY A 325 -9.61 -1.57 39.53
N LYS A 326 -9.90 -0.28 39.77
CA LYS A 326 -10.83 0.16 40.82
C LYS A 326 -12.32 0.09 40.44
N LYS A 327 -12.66 -0.11 39.17
CA LYS A 327 -14.07 -0.25 38.71
C LYS A 327 -14.57 -1.71 38.73
N THR A 328 -13.66 -2.67 38.93
CA THR A 328 -13.94 -4.11 38.90
C THR A 328 -13.90 -4.77 40.29
N GLU A 329 -13.62 -3.99 41.35
CA GLU A 329 -13.80 -4.37 42.77
C GLU A 329 -15.14 -3.86 43.34
#